data_AF-A0A5D3BVQ5-F1
#
_entry.id   AF-A0A5D3BVQ5-F1
#
_cell.length_a   1.000
_cell.length_b   1.000
_cell.length_c   1.000
_cell.angle_alpha   90.00
_cell.angle_beta   90.00
_cell.angle_gamma   90.00
#
_symmetry.space_group_name_H-M   'P 1'
#
loop_
_entity.id
_entity.type
_entity.pdbx_description
1 polymer ?
#
loop_
_entity_poly.entity_id
_entity_poly.type
_entity_poly.pdbx_seq_one_letter_code
_entity_poly.pdbx_strand_id
1 'polypeptide(L)' 'MGIIREGPSASRPPVLDGKNYSYWKPRMVFFIKILDGKAWRALVGSYEPPKVTVNGVSVPKPEVDWTYAE' A
#
# COMPACT_ATOMS: atom_id res chain seq x y z
N MET A 1 11.65 -25.10 -14.69
CA MET A 1 10.84 -24.13 -13.94
C MET A 1 10.46 -23.01 -14.88
N GLY A 2 9.19 -22.90 -15.28
CA GLY A 2 8.75 -21.90 -16.25
C GLY A 2 8.73 -20.51 -15.60
N ILE A 3 9.53 -19.60 -16.14
CA ILE A 3 9.47 -18.18 -15.78
C ILE A 3 8.08 -17.66 -16.16
N ILE A 4 7.25 -17.35 -15.16
CA ILE A 4 5.95 -16.71 -15.39
C ILE A 4 6.26 -15.33 -15.98
N ARG A 5 6.04 -15.17 -17.29
CA ARG A 5 6.21 -13.89 -17.97
C ARG A 5 5.04 -13.02 -17.55
N GLU A 6 5.24 -12.15 -16.55
CA GLU A 6 4.21 -11.22 -16.09
C GLU A 6 3.77 -10.35 -17.27
N GLY A 7 2.52 -10.53 -17.71
CA GLY A 7 1.88 -9.66 -18.69
C GLY A 7 1.64 -8.26 -18.10
N PRO A 8 1.30 -7.26 -18.93
CA PRO A 8 1.06 -5.87 -18.52
C PRO A 8 -0.27 -5.68 -17.76
N SER A 9 -0.57 -6.57 -16.81
CA SER A 9 -1.78 -6.48 -16.00
C SER A 9 -1.67 -5.35 -14.99
N ALA A 10 -2.67 -4.47 -14.96
CA ALA A 10 -2.82 -3.45 -13.92
C ALA A 10 -3.48 -4.00 -12.63
N SER A 11 -3.99 -5.24 -12.65
CA SER A 11 -4.70 -5.86 -11.52
C SER A 11 -3.82 -6.75 -10.64
N ARG A 12 -2.57 -7.00 -11.03
CA ARG A 12 -1.63 -7.81 -10.26
C ARG A 12 -0.43 -6.96 -9.82
N PRO A 13 0.00 -7.05 -8.56
CA PRO A 13 1.19 -6.33 -8.12
C PRO A 13 2.42 -6.88 -8.85
N PRO A 14 3.33 -6.03 -9.36
CA PRO A 14 4.55 -6.50 -9.98
C PRO A 14 5.49 -7.09 -8.92
N VAL A 15 6.14 -8.22 -9.23
CA VAL A 15 7.10 -8.85 -8.33
C VAL A 15 8.42 -8.07 -8.31
N LEU A 16 8.93 -7.78 -7.11
CA LEU A 16 10.27 -7.18 -6.95
C LEU A 16 11.32 -8.31 -6.96
N ASP A 17 11.98 -8.49 -8.11
CA ASP A 17 13.00 -9.52 -8.32
C ASP A 17 14.45 -9.00 -8.18
N GLY A 18 14.61 -7.70 -7.90
CA GLY A 18 15.89 -7.01 -7.76
C GLY A 18 16.62 -6.68 -9.08
N LYS A 19 16.14 -7.15 -10.24
CA LYS A 19 16.84 -6.97 -11.52
C LYS A 19 16.41 -5.72 -12.27
N ASN A 20 15.12 -5.35 -12.17
CA ASN A 20 14.53 -4.27 -12.97
C ASN A 20 13.78 -3.26 -12.09
N TYR A 21 14.46 -2.68 -11.09
CA TYR A 21 13.84 -1.72 -10.19
C TYR A 21 13.25 -0.50 -10.91
N SER A 22 13.92 -0.01 -11.95
CA SER A 22 13.46 1.12 -12.79
C SER A 22 12.12 0.85 -13.48
N TYR A 23 11.85 -0.41 -13.83
CA TYR A 23 10.58 -0.84 -14.42
C TYR A 23 9.53 -1.16 -13.34
N TRP A 24 9.95 -1.79 -12.25
CA TRP A 24 9.09 -2.16 -11.14
C TRP A 24 8.50 -0.95 -10.42
N LYS A 25 9.33 0.05 -10.11
CA LYS A 25 8.94 1.22 -9.30
C LYS A 25 7.74 1.99 -9.87
N PRO A 26 7.74 2.48 -11.12
CA PRO A 26 6.60 3.23 -11.65
C PRO A 26 5.33 2.38 -11.75
N ARG A 27 5.46 1.06 -11.94
CA ARG A 27 4.31 0.15 -11.99
C ARG A 27 3.71 -0.13 -10.63
N MET A 28 4.54 -0.31 -9.60
CA MET A 28 4.05 -0.46 -8.23
C MET A 28 3.35 0.83 -7.77
N VAL A 29 3.92 2.00 -8.10
CA VAL A 29 3.27 3.30 -7.85
C VAL A 29 1.91 3.38 -8.54
N PHE A 30 1.83 2.98 -9.81
CA PHE A 30 0.58 3.00 -10.57
C PHE A 30 -0.46 2.01 -10.01
N PHE A 31 -0.02 0.80 -9.66
CA PHE A 31 -0.85 -0.23 -9.04
C PHE A 31 -1.49 0.27 -7.74
N ILE A 32 -0.70 0.82 -6.81
CA ILE A 32 -1.20 1.35 -5.54
C ILE A 32 -2.16 2.53 -5.77
N LYS A 33 -1.84 3.44 -6.70
CA LYS A 33 -2.72 4.57 -7.02
C LYS A 33 -4.08 4.16 -7.60
N ILE A 34 -4.12 3.10 -8.41
CA ILE A 34 -5.37 2.54 -8.95
C ILE A 34 -6.15 1.81 -7.86
N LEU A 35 -5.47 1.08 -6.99
CA LEU A 35 -6.11 0.38 -5.88
C LEU A 35 -6.75 1.35 -4.89
N ASP A 36 -5.97 2.33 -4.42
CA ASP A 36 -6.45 3.36 -3.51
C ASP A 36 -5.52 4.59 -3.50
N GLY A 37 -6.05 5.72 -3.93
CA GLY A 37 -5.36 7.01 -3.89
C GLY A 37 -5.05 7.48 -2.46
N LYS A 38 -5.89 7.14 -1.46
CA LYS A 38 -5.61 7.42 -0.04
C LYS A 38 -4.41 6.59 0.43
N ALA A 39 -4.35 5.30 0.09
CA ALA A 39 -3.19 4.45 0.37
C ALA A 39 -1.88 5.00 -0.25
N TRP A 40 -1.89 5.46 -1.50
CA TRP A 40 -0.70 6.10 -2.09
C TRP A 40 -0.28 7.36 -1.32
N ARG A 41 -1.24 8.22 -0.95
CA ARG A 41 -0.96 9.43 -0.17
C ARG A 41 -0.42 9.11 1.22
N ALA A 42 -0.89 8.04 1.85
CA ALA A 42 -0.38 7.54 3.12
C ALA A 42 1.01 6.90 3.00
N LEU A 43 1.40 6.40 1.82
CA LEU A 43 2.73 5.86 1.56
C LEU A 43 3.76 6.96 1.23
N VAL A 44 3.33 8.03 0.55
CA VAL A 44 4.18 9.20 0.25
C VAL A 44 4.26 10.18 1.42
N GLY A 45 3.12 10.41 2.08
CA GLY A 45 3.07 11.11 3.36
C GLY A 45 3.53 10.17 4.48
N SER A 46 3.92 10.72 5.62
CA SER A 46 4.09 9.89 6.81
C SER A 46 2.74 9.27 7.15
N TYR A 47 2.63 7.95 7.07
CA TYR A 47 1.45 7.22 7.52
C TYR A 47 1.19 7.53 9.00
N GLU A 48 0.00 8.03 9.31
CA GLU A 48 -0.47 8.15 10.69
C GLU A 48 -1.56 7.09 10.93
N PRO A 49 -1.35 6.15 11.87
CA PRO A 49 -2.37 5.18 12.20
C PRO A 49 -3.60 5.86 12.80
N PRO A 50 -4.80 5.27 12.64
CA PRO A 50 -5.99 5.70 13.36
C PRO A 50 -5.68 5.80 14.85
N LYS A 51 -6.13 6.88 15.50
CA LYS A 51 -5.92 7.08 16.93
C LYS A 51 -7.26 6.99 17.66
N VAL A 52 -7.21 6.47 18.88
CA VAL A 52 -8.34 6.46 19.82
C VAL A 52 -7.94 7.25 21.05
N THR A 53 -8.90 7.95 21.64
CA THR A 53 -8.69 8.66 22.90
C THR A 53 -9.00 7.71 24.05
N VAL A 54 -7.99 7.37 24.85
CA VAL A 54 -8.14 6.60 26.08
C VAL A 54 -7.73 7.49 27.24
N ASN A 55 -8.66 7.75 28.15
CA ASN A 55 -8.44 8.60 29.33
C ASN A 55 -7.83 9.99 28.98
N GLY A 56 -8.28 10.60 27.88
CA GLY A 56 -7.79 11.91 27.42
C GLY A 56 -6.45 11.88 26.66
N VAL A 57 -5.81 10.71 26.52
CA VAL A 57 -4.57 10.54 25.75
C VAL A 57 -4.88 9.94 24.38
N SER A 58 -4.36 10.56 23.32
CA SER A 58 -4.46 10.02 21.96
C SER A 58 -3.42 8.91 21.77
N VAL A 59 -3.89 7.68 21.64
CA VAL A 59 -3.04 6.50 21.42
C VAL A 59 -3.36 5.84 20.08
N PRO A 60 -2.39 5.20 19.41
CA PRO A 60 -2.67 4.40 18.21
C PRO A 60 -3.74 3.36 18.51
N LYS A 61 -4.75 3.29 17.65
CA LYS A 61 -5.82 2.31 17.76
C LYS A 61 -5.26 0.93 17.37
N PRO A 62 -5.56 -0.14 18.13
CA PRO A 62 -5.19 -1.50 17.73
C PRO A 62 -5.79 -1.84 16.36
N GLU A 63 -5.02 -2.52 15.49
CA GLU A 63 -5.44 -2.87 14.13
C GLU A 63 -6.72 -3.72 14.10
N VAL A 64 -6.90 -4.60 15.09
CA VAL A 64 -8.12 -5.42 15.27
C VAL A 64 -9.40 -4.59 15.42
N ASP A 65 -9.26 -3.35 15.91
CA ASP A 65 -10.38 -2.44 16.13
C ASP A 65 -10.53 -1.42 14.99
N TRP A 66 -9.74 -1.52 13.91
CA TRP A 66 -9.87 -0.62 12.78
C TRP A 66 -11.17 -0.89 12.04
N THR A 67 -11.96 0.16 11.88
CA THR A 67 -13.17 0.12 11.08
C THR A 67 -12.82 0.52 9.66
N TYR A 68 -13.23 -0.27 8.67
CA TYR A 68 -13.10 0.05 7.23
C TYR A 68 -14.01 1.21 6.76
N ALA A 69 -14.38 2.11 7.67
CA ALA A 69 -15.28 3.22 7.35
C ALA A 69 -14.62 4.13 6.30
N GLU A 70 -15.34 4.36 5.20
CA GLU A 70 -14.90 5.13 4.02
C GLU A 70 -14.90 6.65 4.25
#